data_AF-F5B4I3-F1
#
_entry.id   AF-F5B4I3-F1
#
_cell.length_a   1.000
_cell.length_b   1.000
_cell.length_c   1.000
_cell.angle_alpha   90.00
_cell.angle_beta   90.00
_cell.angle_gamma   90.00
#
_symmetry.space_group_name_H-M   'P 1'
#
loop_
_entity.id
_entity.type
_entity.pdbx_description
1 polymer ?
#
loop_
_entity_poly.entity_id
_entity_poly.type
_entity_poly.pdbx_seq_one_letter_code
_entity_poly.pdbx_strand_id
1 'polypeptide(L)'
;IDEEKPRQRLRYLIEQAIAASAPSNFLLSNPDALQRLVETQGASLLSGLLHLASDLQEGKLRQCDLGDFEVGVNLATTPGAVVLETPLFQLIQYSPLSETQYQRPVFIVPPAINKYYILDLGPENSLIRHLLERGHQVFLMSWRNFTQEQADITWEQIIQDGVISALRTTRAISGERHLNCLGFCIGGTMLSCALAVLAARGDQDIASLSLFATFLDYLDTGPISVFVDEQLVAYRERTIGGHGGKCGLFRGEDMGNTFSLLRPNELWWNYNVDKYLKGQKPPALDLLFWNNDSTNLPGPLYC
;
A
#
# COMPACT_ATOMS: atom_id res chain seq x y z
N ILE A 1 34.71 4.57 1.24
CA ILE A 1 33.62 3.77 1.85
C ILE A 1 33.65 2.44 1.14
N ASP A 2 34.22 1.43 1.78
CA ASP A 2 34.47 0.12 1.14
C ASP A 2 33.28 -0.82 1.30
N GLU A 3 32.50 -0.62 2.37
CA GLU A 3 31.23 -1.31 2.60
C GLU A 3 30.12 -0.80 1.66
N GLU A 4 29.33 -1.74 1.15
CA GLU A 4 28.29 -1.49 0.14
C GLU A 4 27.08 -0.72 0.71
N LYS A 5 26.60 -1.08 1.90
CA LYS A 5 25.46 -0.41 2.55
C LYS A 5 25.75 1.07 2.85
N PRO A 6 26.83 1.47 3.54
CA PRO A 6 27.12 2.89 3.78
C PRO A 6 27.34 3.68 2.48
N ARG A 7 27.87 3.05 1.42
CA ARG A 7 28.01 3.67 0.10
C ARG A 7 26.66 3.95 -0.54
N GLN A 8 25.73 2.99 -0.46
CA GLN A 8 24.34 3.17 -0.92
C GLN A 8 23.61 4.23 -0.10
N ARG A 9 23.78 4.27 1.23
CA ARG A 9 23.23 5.34 2.10
C ARG A 9 23.72 6.72 1.65
N LEU A 10 25.04 6.86 1.42
CA LEU A 10 25.61 8.12 0.97
C LEU A 10 25.11 8.52 -0.42
N ARG A 11 25.05 7.58 -1.37
CA ARG A 11 24.52 7.84 -2.72
C ARG A 11 23.09 8.33 -2.65
N TYR A 12 22.24 7.68 -1.85
CA TYR A 12 20.87 8.10 -1.60
C TYR A 12 20.79 9.53 -1.03
N LEU A 13 21.59 9.85 -0.02
CA LEU A 13 21.63 11.21 0.56
C LEU A 13 22.07 12.27 -0.47
N ILE A 14 23.05 11.93 -1.32
CA ILE A 14 23.51 12.82 -2.39
C ILE A 14 22.41 13.01 -3.43
N GLU A 15 21.73 11.94 -3.86
CA GLU A 15 20.60 12.01 -4.80
C GLU A 15 19.46 12.88 -4.24
N GLN A 16 19.13 12.73 -2.95
CA GLN A 16 18.15 13.59 -2.27
C GLN A 16 18.61 15.05 -2.21
N ALA A 17 19.89 15.31 -1.91
CA ALA A 17 20.41 16.66 -1.85
C ALA A 17 20.43 17.34 -3.23
N ILE A 18 20.80 16.61 -4.29
CA ILE A 18 20.75 17.08 -5.68
C ILE A 18 19.29 17.36 -6.07
N ALA A 19 18.38 16.44 -5.79
CA ALA A 19 16.96 16.59 -6.09
C ALA A 19 16.34 17.79 -5.36
N ALA A 20 16.65 17.99 -4.08
CA ALA A 20 16.20 19.13 -3.29
C ALA A 20 16.78 20.46 -3.80
N SER A 21 18.04 20.45 -4.25
CA SER A 21 18.74 21.62 -4.78
C SER A 21 18.46 21.90 -6.26
N ALA A 22 17.56 21.13 -6.89
CA ALA A 22 17.23 21.30 -8.30
C ALA A 22 16.68 22.72 -8.56
N PRO A 23 17.19 23.46 -9.55
CA PRO A 23 16.73 24.82 -9.87
C PRO A 23 15.22 24.90 -10.16
N SER A 24 14.63 23.80 -10.63
CA SER A 24 13.19 23.65 -10.83
C SER A 24 12.37 23.81 -9.54
N ASN A 25 12.96 23.60 -8.37
CA ASN A 25 12.23 23.69 -7.09
C ASN A 25 12.11 25.13 -6.56
N PHE A 26 12.77 26.11 -7.18
CA PHE A 26 12.80 27.49 -6.71
C PHE A 26 12.15 28.42 -7.74
N LEU A 27 11.27 29.31 -7.27
CA LEU A 27 10.53 30.24 -8.13
C LEU A 27 11.43 31.04 -9.07
N LEU A 28 12.55 31.57 -8.55
CA LEU A 28 13.45 32.46 -9.30
C LEU A 28 14.22 31.75 -10.42
N SER A 29 14.34 30.42 -10.36
CA SER A 29 15.07 29.60 -11.33
C SER A 29 14.19 28.62 -12.09
N ASN A 30 12.85 28.68 -11.89
CA ASN A 30 11.89 27.85 -12.59
C ASN A 30 11.19 28.67 -13.70
N PRO A 31 11.57 28.52 -14.98
CA PRO A 31 11.01 29.29 -16.08
C PRO A 31 9.51 29.05 -16.26
N ASP A 32 9.02 27.84 -16.05
CA ASP A 32 7.59 27.51 -16.16
C ASP A 32 6.76 28.22 -15.09
N ALA A 33 7.27 28.26 -13.85
CA ALA A 33 6.60 28.95 -12.74
C ALA A 33 6.61 30.47 -12.95
N LEU A 34 7.71 31.04 -13.44
CA LEU A 34 7.79 32.46 -13.79
C LEU A 34 6.87 32.82 -14.95
N GLN A 35 6.81 31.98 -15.99
CA GLN A 35 5.88 32.16 -17.10
C GLN A 35 4.44 32.14 -16.59
N ARG A 36 4.08 31.18 -15.75
CA ARG A 36 2.73 31.08 -15.17
C ARG A 36 2.38 32.28 -14.28
N LEU A 37 3.35 32.75 -13.50
CA LEU A 37 3.20 33.96 -12.67
C LEU A 37 2.83 35.16 -13.54
N VAL A 38 3.51 35.34 -14.67
CA VAL A 38 3.23 36.42 -15.64
C VAL A 38 1.86 36.24 -16.29
N GLU A 39 1.56 35.04 -16.81
CA GLU A 39 0.28 34.73 -17.45
C GLU A 39 -0.93 34.97 -16.53
N THR A 40 -0.78 34.66 -15.24
CA THR A 40 -1.85 34.78 -14.24
C THR A 40 -1.80 36.10 -13.46
N GLN A 41 -0.90 37.02 -13.83
CA GLN A 41 -0.68 38.30 -13.14
C GLN A 41 -0.50 38.14 -11.61
N GLY A 42 0.20 37.08 -11.19
CA GLY A 42 0.47 36.79 -9.78
C GLY A 42 -0.59 35.95 -9.06
N ALA A 43 -1.75 35.69 -9.67
CA ALA A 43 -2.82 34.91 -9.03
C ALA A 43 -2.38 33.46 -8.72
N SER A 44 -1.55 32.85 -9.57
CA SER A 44 -0.98 31.51 -9.32
C SER A 44 -0.18 31.43 -8.03
N LEU A 45 0.71 32.39 -7.77
CA LEU A 45 1.53 32.39 -6.56
C LEU A 45 0.69 32.61 -5.31
N LEU A 46 -0.34 33.48 -5.38
CA LEU A 46 -1.27 33.67 -4.27
C LEU A 46 -2.02 32.37 -3.94
N SER A 47 -2.54 31.67 -4.94
CA SER A 47 -3.16 30.35 -4.76
C SER A 47 -2.19 29.34 -4.15
N GLY A 48 -0.93 29.30 -4.61
CA GLY A 48 0.10 28.43 -4.06
C GLY A 48 0.43 28.72 -2.58
N LEU A 49 0.47 30.00 -2.18
CA LEU A 49 0.65 30.40 -0.78
C LEU A 49 -0.55 30.02 0.09
N LEU A 50 -1.78 30.14 -0.43
CA LEU A 50 -3.00 29.71 0.27
C LEU A 50 -3.00 28.18 0.47
N HIS A 51 -2.58 27.42 -0.53
CA HIS A 51 -2.39 25.97 -0.41
C HIS A 51 -1.36 25.62 0.68
N LEU A 52 -0.21 26.29 0.70
CA LEU A 52 0.82 26.08 1.72
C LEU A 52 0.30 26.42 3.13
N ALA A 53 -0.41 27.53 3.27
CA ALA A 53 -1.00 27.93 4.55
C ALA A 53 -2.02 26.91 5.07
N SER A 54 -2.86 26.36 4.18
CA SER A 54 -3.83 25.32 4.54
C SER A 54 -3.13 24.02 4.96
N ASP A 55 -2.09 23.60 4.25
CA ASP A 55 -1.31 22.40 4.60
C ASP A 55 -0.57 22.54 5.94
N LEU A 56 -0.02 23.73 6.22
CA LEU A 56 0.65 24.03 7.49
C LEU A 56 -0.33 24.05 8.67
N GLN A 57 -1.56 24.53 8.47
CA GLN A 57 -2.60 24.50 9.50
C GLN A 57 -3.00 23.06 9.89
N GLU A 58 -3.01 22.14 8.93
CA GLU A 58 -3.31 20.72 9.16
C GLU A 58 -2.08 19.91 9.61
N GLY A 59 -0.88 20.50 9.58
CA GLY A 59 0.37 19.87 10.01
C GLY A 59 0.89 18.78 9.06
N LYS A 60 0.37 18.69 7.83
CA LYS A 60 0.80 17.73 6.80
C LYS A 60 0.87 18.42 5.43
N LEU A 61 1.99 18.24 4.72
CA LEU A 61 2.12 18.68 3.32
C LEU A 61 1.31 17.73 2.44
N ARG A 62 0.05 18.08 2.16
CA ARG A 62 -0.89 17.19 1.47
C ARG A 62 -0.52 17.06 0.00
N GLN A 63 -0.50 15.82 -0.47
CA GLN A 63 -0.35 15.51 -1.90
C GLN A 63 -1.68 15.34 -2.65
N CYS A 64 -2.81 15.29 -1.93
CA CYS A 64 -4.15 15.24 -2.51
C CYS A 64 -5.11 15.96 -1.56
N ASP A 65 -6.14 16.62 -2.10
CA ASP A 65 -7.22 17.12 -1.27
C ASP A 65 -8.09 15.93 -0.82
N LEU A 66 -8.29 15.81 0.50
CA LEU A 66 -9.03 14.70 1.12
C LEU A 66 -10.51 14.66 0.69
N GLY A 67 -11.05 15.77 0.18
CA GLY A 67 -12.45 15.89 -0.23
C GLY A 67 -12.80 15.31 -1.60
N ASP A 68 -11.80 14.91 -2.40
CA ASP A 68 -12.04 14.41 -3.76
C ASP A 68 -12.33 12.89 -3.78
N PHE A 69 -11.98 12.14 -2.73
CA PHE A 69 -12.11 10.69 -2.67
C PHE A 69 -12.74 10.18 -1.38
N GLU A 70 -13.70 9.27 -1.52
CA GLU A 70 -14.39 8.57 -0.45
C GLU A 70 -14.54 7.09 -0.81
N VAL A 71 -13.94 6.23 0.02
CA VAL A 71 -13.97 4.77 -0.14
C VAL A 71 -15.41 4.27 0.04
N GLY A 72 -15.90 3.53 -0.95
CA GLY A 72 -17.28 3.06 -1.05
C GLY A 72 -18.21 3.99 -1.83
N VAL A 73 -17.80 5.23 -2.14
CA VAL A 73 -18.60 6.19 -2.91
C VAL A 73 -18.00 6.42 -4.30
N ASN A 74 -16.70 6.70 -4.38
CA ASN A 74 -16.00 6.91 -5.65
C ASN A 74 -14.68 6.13 -5.79
N LEU A 75 -14.23 5.46 -4.72
CA LEU A 75 -13.18 4.43 -4.74
C LEU A 75 -13.74 3.11 -4.20
N ALA A 76 -13.21 1.96 -4.62
CA ALA A 76 -13.66 0.64 -4.15
C ALA A 76 -15.18 0.43 -4.30
N THR A 77 -15.71 0.86 -5.45
CA THR A 77 -17.15 0.88 -5.73
C THR A 77 -17.66 -0.38 -6.44
N THR A 78 -16.78 -1.36 -6.70
CA THR A 78 -17.18 -2.61 -7.34
C THR A 78 -18.17 -3.36 -6.44
N PRO A 79 -19.41 -3.64 -6.91
CA PRO A 79 -20.43 -4.24 -6.05
C PRO A 79 -19.99 -5.60 -5.50
N GLY A 80 -20.20 -5.81 -4.21
CA GLY A 80 -19.87 -7.05 -3.51
C GLY A 80 -20.47 -7.09 -2.12
N ALA A 81 -20.25 -8.20 -1.42
CA ALA A 81 -20.72 -8.41 -0.06
C ALA A 81 -19.62 -9.03 0.81
N VAL A 82 -19.58 -8.65 2.08
CA VAL A 82 -18.76 -9.33 3.09
C VAL A 82 -19.41 -10.68 3.39
N VAL A 83 -18.70 -11.77 3.06
CA VAL A 83 -19.17 -13.15 3.25
C VAL A 83 -18.55 -13.84 4.47
N LEU A 84 -17.50 -13.24 5.04
CA LEU A 84 -16.92 -13.63 6.31
C LEU A 84 -16.34 -12.39 6.98
N GLU A 85 -16.56 -12.25 8.28
CA GLU A 85 -15.92 -11.24 9.10
C GLU A 85 -15.25 -11.92 10.30
N THR A 86 -14.01 -11.53 10.56
CA THR A 86 -13.21 -12.04 11.67
C THR A 86 -12.51 -10.86 12.37
N PRO A 87 -11.91 -11.08 13.55
CA PRO A 87 -11.06 -10.07 14.16
C PRO A 87 -9.85 -9.64 13.30
N LEU A 88 -9.43 -10.44 12.32
CA LEU A 88 -8.24 -10.16 11.50
C LEU A 88 -8.56 -9.52 10.14
N PHE A 89 -9.68 -9.91 9.53
CA PHE A 89 -10.04 -9.52 8.17
C PHE A 89 -11.53 -9.72 7.89
N GLN A 90 -12.01 -9.08 6.82
CA GLN A 90 -13.25 -9.40 6.13
C GLN A 90 -12.94 -10.08 4.79
N LEU A 91 -13.70 -11.09 4.39
CA LEU A 91 -13.66 -11.67 3.04
C LEU A 91 -14.80 -11.05 2.22
N ILE A 92 -14.45 -10.44 1.10
CA ILE A 92 -15.43 -9.87 0.17
C ILE A 92 -15.60 -10.85 -0.98
N GLN A 93 -16.86 -11.20 -1.28
CA GLN A 93 -17.24 -11.82 -2.55
C GLN A 93 -17.87 -10.75 -3.42
N TYR A 94 -17.31 -10.53 -4.61
CA TYR A 94 -17.86 -9.53 -5.52
C TYR A 94 -18.99 -10.09 -6.37
N SER A 95 -19.95 -9.22 -6.72
CA SER A 95 -21.09 -9.54 -7.56
C SER A 95 -20.63 -9.75 -9.01
N PRO A 96 -21.19 -10.75 -9.72
CA PRO A 96 -20.83 -11.02 -11.12
C PRO A 96 -21.16 -9.82 -12.02
N LEU A 97 -20.28 -9.55 -12.99
CA LEU A 97 -20.50 -8.55 -14.06
C LEU A 97 -20.58 -9.20 -15.45
N SER A 98 -20.77 -10.52 -15.50
CA SER A 98 -20.87 -11.32 -16.72
C SER A 98 -22.07 -12.29 -16.64
N GLU A 99 -22.60 -12.70 -17.79
CA GLU A 99 -23.71 -13.66 -17.85
C GLU A 99 -23.32 -15.07 -17.38
N THR A 100 -22.08 -15.46 -17.64
CA THR A 100 -21.49 -16.73 -17.22
C THR A 100 -20.17 -16.47 -16.51
N GLN A 101 -19.82 -17.34 -15.57
CA GLN A 101 -18.55 -17.28 -14.86
C GLN A 101 -17.76 -18.58 -15.04
N TYR A 102 -16.43 -18.46 -15.01
CA TYR A 102 -15.56 -19.61 -14.87
C TYR A 102 -15.85 -20.32 -13.55
N GLN A 103 -15.87 -21.65 -13.61
CA GLN A 103 -16.12 -22.50 -12.46
C GLN A 103 -15.13 -22.22 -11.31
N ARG A 104 -13.83 -22.09 -11.61
CA ARG A 104 -12.79 -21.85 -10.60
C ARG A 104 -12.70 -20.37 -10.24
N PRO A 105 -12.87 -20.01 -8.95
CA PRO A 105 -12.75 -18.62 -8.53
C PRO A 105 -11.30 -18.15 -8.44
N VAL A 106 -11.14 -16.83 -8.34
CA VAL A 106 -9.89 -16.15 -8.02
C VAL A 106 -9.95 -15.67 -6.57
N PHE A 107 -9.01 -16.16 -5.75
CA PHE A 107 -8.82 -15.75 -4.36
C PHE A 107 -7.63 -14.79 -4.25
N ILE A 108 -7.86 -13.60 -3.71
CA ILE A 108 -6.89 -12.50 -3.71
C ILE A 108 -6.48 -12.14 -2.27
N VAL A 109 -5.17 -12.13 -2.05
CA VAL A 109 -4.53 -11.68 -0.79
C VAL A 109 -3.76 -10.38 -1.06
N PRO A 110 -4.31 -9.22 -0.68
CA PRO A 110 -3.63 -7.93 -0.80
C PRO A 110 -2.60 -7.73 0.33
N PRO A 111 -1.75 -6.70 0.25
CA PRO A 111 -0.85 -6.34 1.35
C PRO A 111 -1.64 -5.90 2.59
N ALA A 112 -1.04 -6.10 3.77
CA ALA A 112 -1.56 -5.58 5.05
C ALA A 112 -0.94 -4.22 5.45
N ILE A 113 0.02 -3.72 4.67
CA ILE A 113 0.78 -2.47 4.88
C ILE A 113 -0.05 -1.22 4.54
N ASN A 114 -0.84 -1.32 3.47
CA ASN A 114 -1.84 -0.34 3.03
C ASN A 114 -3.14 -1.11 2.74
N LYS A 115 -4.24 -0.40 2.50
CA LYS A 115 -5.54 -1.03 2.27
C LYS A 115 -5.65 -1.72 0.92
N TYR A 116 -6.57 -2.68 0.82
CA TYR A 116 -6.74 -3.55 -0.34
C TYR A 116 -7.16 -2.83 -1.63
N TYR A 117 -7.80 -1.66 -1.51
CA TYR A 117 -8.48 -1.00 -2.62
C TYR A 117 -7.53 -0.42 -3.69
N ILE A 118 -6.22 -0.58 -3.55
CA ILE A 118 -5.29 -0.43 -4.69
C ILE A 118 -5.62 -1.38 -5.85
N LEU A 119 -6.23 -2.53 -5.55
CA LEU A 119 -6.71 -3.47 -6.56
C LEU A 119 -8.11 -3.12 -7.09
N ASP A 120 -8.79 -2.15 -6.45
CA ASP A 120 -10.16 -1.74 -6.73
C ASP A 120 -10.31 -0.22 -6.55
N LEU A 121 -9.54 0.58 -7.29
CA LEU A 121 -9.56 2.04 -7.20
C LEU A 121 -10.83 2.61 -7.84
N GLY A 122 -10.72 3.31 -8.96
CA GLY A 122 -11.84 3.76 -9.77
C GLY A 122 -12.31 2.69 -10.77
N PRO A 123 -13.48 2.88 -11.39
CA PRO A 123 -14.01 1.97 -12.42
C PRO A 123 -13.04 1.65 -13.57
N GLU A 124 -12.27 2.65 -14.00
CA GLU A 124 -11.37 2.56 -15.16
C GLU A 124 -10.05 1.84 -14.85
N ASN A 125 -9.70 1.69 -13.57
CA ASN A 125 -8.42 1.14 -13.12
C ASN A 125 -8.57 0.10 -11.99
N SER A 126 -9.75 -0.52 -11.88
CA SER A 126 -10.01 -1.63 -10.95
C SER A 126 -9.66 -2.98 -11.59
N LEU A 127 -8.70 -3.70 -10.98
CA LEU A 127 -8.38 -5.08 -11.35
C LEU A 127 -9.56 -6.00 -11.02
N ILE A 128 -10.23 -5.78 -9.88
CA ILE A 128 -11.38 -6.58 -9.45
C ILE A 128 -12.49 -6.51 -10.49
N ARG A 129 -12.88 -5.29 -10.88
CA ARG A 129 -13.90 -5.07 -11.90
C ARG A 129 -13.52 -5.74 -13.22
N HIS A 130 -12.27 -5.59 -13.66
CA HIS A 130 -11.78 -6.23 -14.87
C HIS A 130 -11.94 -7.76 -14.81
N LEU A 131 -11.56 -8.39 -13.70
CA LEU A 131 -11.69 -9.85 -13.54
C LEU A 131 -13.16 -10.31 -13.59
N LEU A 132 -14.07 -9.56 -12.97
CA LEU A 132 -15.51 -9.85 -13.00
C LEU A 132 -16.10 -9.72 -14.41
N GLU A 133 -15.73 -8.67 -15.14
CA GLU A 133 -16.15 -8.47 -16.54
C GLU A 133 -15.59 -9.56 -17.47
N ARG A 134 -14.43 -10.14 -17.14
CA ARG A 134 -13.85 -11.30 -17.84
C ARG A 134 -14.46 -12.64 -17.42
N GLY A 135 -15.43 -12.63 -16.51
CA GLY A 135 -16.15 -13.83 -16.08
C GLY A 135 -15.50 -14.61 -14.95
N HIS A 136 -14.57 -14.02 -14.20
CA HIS A 136 -14.09 -14.66 -12.97
C HIS A 136 -15.06 -14.42 -11.81
N GLN A 137 -15.21 -15.41 -10.95
CA GLN A 137 -15.71 -15.20 -9.58
C GLN A 137 -14.53 -14.72 -8.73
N VAL A 138 -14.68 -13.60 -8.02
CA VAL A 138 -13.57 -12.96 -7.30
C VAL A 138 -13.88 -12.87 -5.81
N PHE A 139 -12.93 -13.35 -5.00
CA PHE A 139 -12.88 -13.18 -3.55
C PHE A 139 -11.62 -12.41 -3.18
N LEU A 140 -11.76 -11.42 -2.29
CA LEU A 140 -10.64 -10.60 -1.84
C LEU A 140 -10.68 -10.46 -0.33
N MET A 141 -9.51 -10.59 0.31
CA MET A 141 -9.36 -10.29 1.73
C MET A 141 -9.22 -8.78 1.96
N SER A 142 -9.99 -8.23 2.90
CA SER A 142 -9.85 -6.88 3.43
C SER A 142 -9.31 -6.97 4.86
N TRP A 143 -8.03 -6.66 5.04
CA TRP A 143 -7.39 -6.71 6.36
C TRP A 143 -7.96 -5.65 7.30
N ARG A 144 -8.11 -6.01 8.57
CA ARG A 144 -8.45 -5.04 9.61
C ARG A 144 -7.25 -4.10 9.84
N ASN A 145 -7.53 -2.82 10.05
CA ASN A 145 -6.51 -1.92 10.59
C ASN A 145 -6.34 -2.20 12.09
N PHE A 146 -5.20 -2.76 12.47
CA PHE A 146 -4.99 -3.29 13.81
C PHE A 146 -4.93 -2.17 14.87
N THR A 147 -5.52 -2.46 16.03
CA THR A 147 -5.51 -1.59 17.20
C THR A 147 -4.56 -2.13 18.27
N GLN A 148 -4.33 -1.36 19.34
CA GLN A 148 -3.42 -1.75 20.42
C GLN A 148 -3.88 -3.03 21.14
N GLU A 149 -5.18 -3.33 21.11
CA GLU A 149 -5.76 -4.57 21.64
C GLU A 149 -5.35 -5.81 20.84
N GLN A 150 -4.85 -5.61 19.62
CA GLN A 150 -4.48 -6.63 18.66
C GLN A 150 -2.97 -6.64 18.39
N ALA A 151 -2.19 -5.97 19.25
CA ALA A 151 -0.77 -5.74 19.05
C ALA A 151 0.08 -7.01 19.18
N ASP A 152 -0.46 -8.09 19.77
CA ASP A 152 0.19 -9.38 19.99
C ASP A 152 -0.01 -10.39 18.85
N ILE A 153 -0.75 -10.02 17.80
CA ILE A 153 -0.97 -10.89 16.64
C ILE A 153 0.36 -11.23 15.97
N THR A 154 0.60 -12.52 15.76
CA THR A 154 1.83 -13.03 15.14
C THR A 154 1.67 -13.32 13.66
N TRP A 155 2.81 -13.49 12.97
CA TRP A 155 2.85 -13.95 11.59
C TRP A 155 2.09 -15.27 11.40
N GLU A 156 2.28 -16.24 12.30
CA GLU A 156 1.61 -17.54 12.25
C GLU A 156 0.09 -17.42 12.31
N GLN A 157 -0.44 -16.52 13.14
CA GLN A 157 -1.89 -16.26 13.22
C GLN A 157 -2.41 -15.61 11.94
N ILE A 158 -1.67 -14.67 11.33
CA ILE A 158 -2.04 -14.10 10.02
C ILE A 158 -2.11 -15.19 8.94
N ILE A 159 -1.16 -16.12 8.94
CA ILE A 159 -1.16 -17.23 7.98
C ILE A 159 -2.31 -18.22 8.27
N GLN A 160 -2.44 -18.66 9.51
CA GLN A 160 -3.34 -19.75 9.91
C GLN A 160 -4.80 -19.30 9.99
N ASP A 161 -5.06 -18.19 10.69
CA ASP A 161 -6.39 -17.70 11.02
C ASP A 161 -6.83 -16.60 10.03
N GLY A 162 -5.89 -15.98 9.31
CA GLY A 162 -6.16 -15.08 8.19
C GLY A 162 -6.25 -15.83 6.87
N VAL A 163 -5.09 -16.03 6.21
CA VAL A 163 -5.03 -16.47 4.81
C VAL A 163 -5.63 -17.87 4.60
N ILE A 164 -5.23 -18.87 5.41
CA ILE A 164 -5.74 -20.24 5.27
C ILE A 164 -7.25 -20.30 5.58
N SER A 165 -7.72 -19.54 6.57
CA SER A 165 -9.16 -19.45 6.90
C SER A 165 -9.98 -18.84 5.77
N ALA A 166 -9.49 -17.75 5.17
CA ALA A 166 -10.11 -17.12 4.01
C ALA A 166 -10.17 -18.07 2.80
N LEU A 167 -9.06 -18.75 2.50
CA LEU A 167 -8.97 -19.73 1.42
C LEU A 167 -9.99 -20.86 1.57
N ARG A 168 -10.10 -21.42 2.79
CA ARG A 168 -11.10 -22.47 3.11
C ARG A 168 -12.53 -21.97 2.91
N THR A 169 -12.80 -20.74 3.35
CA THR A 169 -14.12 -20.11 3.18
C THR A 169 -14.43 -19.89 1.71
N THR A 170 -13.47 -19.44 0.90
CA THR A 170 -13.63 -19.33 -0.55
C THR A 170 -13.96 -20.67 -1.20
N ARG A 171 -13.28 -21.76 -0.82
CA ARG A 171 -13.63 -23.13 -1.30
C ARG A 171 -15.04 -23.52 -0.89
N ALA A 172 -15.42 -23.27 0.36
CA ALA A 172 -16.74 -23.63 0.88
C ALA A 172 -17.88 -22.89 0.16
N ILE A 173 -17.70 -21.60 -0.13
CA ILE A 173 -18.71 -20.78 -0.82
C ILE A 173 -18.78 -21.12 -2.32
N SER A 174 -17.62 -21.25 -2.98
CA SER A 174 -17.58 -21.54 -4.42
C SER A 174 -17.99 -22.98 -4.76
N GLY A 175 -17.89 -23.90 -3.80
CA GLY A 175 -18.03 -25.34 -4.05
C GLY A 175 -16.82 -25.95 -4.77
N GLU A 176 -15.80 -25.15 -5.08
CA GLU A 176 -14.62 -25.58 -5.81
C GLU A 176 -13.46 -25.91 -4.89
N ARG A 177 -12.84 -27.07 -5.13
CA ARG A 177 -11.65 -27.51 -4.40
C ARG A 177 -10.39 -26.78 -4.88
N HIS A 178 -10.27 -26.54 -6.18
CA HIS A 178 -9.12 -25.88 -6.79
C HIS A 178 -9.39 -24.40 -7.04
N LEU A 179 -8.56 -23.53 -6.47
CA LEU A 179 -8.66 -22.09 -6.64
C LEU A 179 -7.52 -21.54 -7.49
N ASN A 180 -7.76 -20.45 -8.21
CA ASN A 180 -6.70 -19.59 -8.71
C ASN A 180 -6.37 -18.58 -7.59
N CYS A 181 -5.10 -18.44 -7.23
CA CYS A 181 -4.69 -17.57 -6.14
C CYS A 181 -3.85 -16.40 -6.66
N LEU A 182 -4.08 -15.21 -6.13
CA LEU A 182 -3.32 -14.00 -6.45
C LEU A 182 -2.84 -13.34 -5.16
N GLY A 183 -1.54 -13.11 -5.08
CA GLY A 183 -0.92 -12.37 -3.99
C GLY A 183 -0.31 -11.07 -4.49
N PHE A 184 -0.53 -9.96 -3.79
CA PHE A 184 0.06 -8.67 -4.13
C PHE A 184 0.99 -8.17 -3.02
N CYS A 185 2.21 -7.75 -3.38
CA CYS A 185 3.23 -7.26 -2.45
C CYS A 185 3.45 -8.28 -1.31
N ILE A 186 3.47 -7.85 -0.03
CA ILE A 186 3.60 -8.74 1.13
C ILE A 186 2.45 -9.76 1.25
N GLY A 187 1.28 -9.46 0.67
CA GLY A 187 0.17 -10.40 0.59
C GLY A 187 0.52 -11.66 -0.22
N GLY A 188 1.41 -11.52 -1.22
CA GLY A 188 1.96 -12.66 -1.95
C GLY A 188 2.96 -13.48 -1.15
N THR A 189 3.75 -12.85 -0.28
CA THR A 189 4.63 -13.54 0.66
C THR A 189 3.80 -14.35 1.65
N MET A 190 2.77 -13.73 2.24
CA MET A 190 1.83 -14.38 3.15
C MET A 190 1.10 -15.55 2.46
N LEU A 191 0.57 -15.34 1.27
CA LEU A 191 -0.08 -16.38 0.48
C LEU A 191 0.88 -17.54 0.18
N SER A 192 2.11 -17.26 -0.22
CA SER A 192 3.11 -18.30 -0.50
C SER A 192 3.44 -19.13 0.75
N CYS A 193 3.60 -18.48 1.90
CA CYS A 193 3.77 -19.17 3.18
C CYS A 193 2.55 -20.05 3.51
N ALA A 194 1.34 -19.53 3.35
CA ALA A 194 0.10 -20.29 3.58
C ALA A 194 0.00 -21.53 2.70
N LEU A 195 0.31 -21.39 1.41
CA LEU A 195 0.28 -22.51 0.46
C LEU A 195 1.37 -23.54 0.76
N ALA A 196 2.57 -23.11 1.19
CA ALA A 196 3.62 -24.03 1.62
C ALA A 196 3.21 -24.83 2.88
N VAL A 197 2.58 -24.17 3.87
CA VAL A 197 2.04 -24.82 5.06
C VAL A 197 0.95 -25.83 4.71
N LEU A 198 0.05 -25.49 3.77
CA LEU A 198 -0.98 -26.42 3.28
C LEU A 198 -0.38 -27.62 2.55
N ALA A 199 0.60 -27.39 1.67
CA ALA A 199 1.28 -28.46 0.95
C ALA A 199 1.99 -29.43 1.90
N ALA A 200 2.64 -28.93 2.96
CA ALA A 200 3.25 -29.75 4.00
C ALA A 200 2.22 -30.58 4.80
N ARG A 201 0.96 -30.12 4.84
CA ARG A 201 -0.18 -30.84 5.45
C ARG A 201 -0.92 -31.75 4.44
N GLY A 202 -0.42 -31.87 3.21
CA GLY A 202 -0.99 -32.72 2.17
C GLY A 202 -2.10 -32.07 1.34
N ASP A 203 -2.37 -30.77 1.49
CA ASP A 203 -3.31 -30.01 0.66
C ASP A 203 -2.54 -29.24 -0.42
N GLN A 204 -2.60 -29.76 -1.64
CA GLN A 204 -1.98 -29.16 -2.83
C GLN A 204 -3.01 -28.70 -3.86
N ASP A 205 -4.28 -28.52 -3.44
CA ASP A 205 -5.38 -28.26 -4.36
C ASP A 205 -5.46 -26.77 -4.78
N ILE A 206 -4.38 -26.25 -5.37
CA ILE A 206 -4.28 -24.90 -5.92
C ILE A 206 -4.06 -25.02 -7.43
N ALA A 207 -4.94 -24.41 -8.22
CA ALA A 207 -4.86 -24.48 -9.68
C ALA A 207 -3.74 -23.59 -10.24
N SER A 208 -3.55 -22.40 -9.66
CA SER A 208 -2.52 -21.46 -10.06
C SER A 208 -2.18 -20.48 -8.94
N LEU A 209 -0.97 -19.93 -8.99
CA LEU A 209 -0.52 -18.85 -8.12
C LEU A 209 0.04 -17.72 -8.99
N SER A 210 -0.51 -16.52 -8.84
CA SER A 210 0.00 -15.28 -9.44
C SER A 210 0.57 -14.38 -8.36
N LEU A 211 1.81 -13.92 -8.52
CA LEU A 211 2.51 -13.06 -7.56
C LEU A 211 2.82 -11.71 -8.20
N PHE A 212 2.17 -10.66 -7.72
CA PHE A 212 2.29 -9.31 -8.25
C PHE A 212 3.19 -8.49 -7.34
N ALA A 213 4.34 -8.05 -7.86
CA ALA A 213 5.31 -7.24 -7.12
C ALA A 213 5.66 -7.82 -5.74
N THR A 214 5.81 -9.15 -5.65
CA THR A 214 6.07 -9.87 -4.40
C THR A 214 7.51 -10.36 -4.35
N PHE A 215 8.16 -10.13 -3.22
CA PHE A 215 9.44 -10.77 -2.90
C PHE A 215 9.21 -12.14 -2.26
N LEU A 216 9.94 -13.14 -2.75
CA LEU A 216 10.13 -14.43 -2.08
C LEU A 216 11.57 -14.58 -1.60
N ASP A 217 12.51 -14.08 -2.39
CA ASP A 217 13.91 -13.91 -2.01
C ASP A 217 14.13 -12.46 -1.53
N TYR A 218 14.69 -12.30 -0.34
CA TYR A 218 14.98 -11.03 0.33
C TYR A 218 16.48 -10.75 0.45
N LEU A 219 17.35 -11.46 -0.30
CA LEU A 219 18.79 -11.23 -0.28
C LEU A 219 19.19 -9.84 -0.83
N ASP A 220 18.55 -9.41 -1.93
CA ASP A 220 18.70 -8.07 -2.49
C ASP A 220 17.33 -7.37 -2.56
N THR A 221 17.07 -6.54 -1.55
CA THR A 221 15.81 -5.80 -1.41
C THR A 221 15.88 -4.40 -2.02
N GLY A 222 16.97 -4.07 -2.71
CA GLY A 222 17.16 -2.76 -3.30
C GLY A 222 17.27 -1.65 -2.24
N PRO A 223 16.78 -0.42 -2.53
CA PRO A 223 17.04 0.73 -1.67
C PRO A 223 16.41 0.66 -0.27
N ILE A 224 15.46 -0.24 -0.03
CA ILE A 224 14.87 -0.40 1.32
C ILE A 224 15.91 -0.89 2.33
N SER A 225 16.92 -1.63 1.88
CA SER A 225 18.03 -2.14 2.71
C SER A 225 18.85 -1.03 3.39
N VAL A 226 18.77 0.21 2.88
CA VAL A 226 19.40 1.39 3.50
C VAL A 226 18.71 1.77 4.81
N PHE A 227 17.40 1.57 4.90
CA PHE A 227 16.57 1.99 6.03
C PHE A 227 16.44 0.92 7.13
N VAL A 228 16.95 -0.28 6.89
CA VAL A 228 16.85 -1.41 7.82
C VAL A 228 18.24 -1.90 8.21
N ASP A 229 18.49 -1.97 9.52
CA ASP A 229 19.67 -2.61 10.08
C ASP A 229 19.33 -3.41 11.34
N GLU A 230 20.24 -4.31 11.74
CA GLU A 230 20.03 -5.23 12.86
C GLU A 230 19.80 -4.50 14.19
N GLN A 231 20.39 -3.32 14.37
CA GLN A 231 20.22 -2.54 15.59
C GLN A 231 18.80 -1.98 15.68
N LEU A 232 18.28 -1.46 14.57
CA LEU A 232 16.90 -1.00 14.48
C LEU A 232 15.91 -2.15 14.71
N VAL A 233 16.14 -3.31 14.08
CA VAL A 233 15.29 -4.51 14.27
C VAL A 233 15.31 -4.97 15.72
N ALA A 234 16.48 -5.16 16.32
CA ALA A 234 16.61 -5.57 17.72
C ALA A 234 15.97 -4.56 18.70
N TYR A 235 16.00 -3.26 18.38
CA TYR A 235 15.29 -2.24 19.14
C TYR A 235 13.77 -2.40 19.03
N ARG A 236 13.24 -2.67 17.83
CA ARG A 236 11.80 -2.88 17.59
C ARG A 236 11.30 -4.19 18.23
N GLU A 237 12.06 -5.27 18.14
CA GLU A 237 11.75 -6.55 18.81
C GLU A 237 11.56 -6.37 20.32
N ARG A 238 12.43 -5.59 20.97
CA ARG A 238 12.37 -5.30 22.41
C ARG A 238 11.24 -4.35 22.80
N THR A 239 10.86 -3.44 21.91
CA THR A 239 9.91 -2.34 22.24
C THR A 239 8.47 -2.64 21.83
N ILE A 240 8.27 -3.22 20.64
CA ILE A 240 6.95 -3.52 20.09
C ILE A 240 6.77 -5.00 19.74
N GLY A 241 7.85 -5.73 19.42
CA GLY A 241 7.78 -7.13 18.99
C GLY A 241 7.49 -8.14 20.12
N GLY A 242 7.38 -7.69 21.37
CA GLY A 242 7.09 -8.54 22.52
C GLY A 242 8.29 -9.31 23.08
N HIS A 243 9.49 -9.16 22.51
CA HIS A 243 10.69 -9.85 22.98
C HIS A 243 11.21 -9.20 24.29
N GLY A 244 10.81 -9.77 25.44
CA GLY A 244 11.19 -9.27 26.76
C GLY A 244 10.38 -8.07 27.27
N GLY A 245 9.21 -7.80 26.67
CA GLY A 245 8.40 -6.62 26.97
C GLY A 245 6.92 -6.78 26.57
N LYS A 246 6.23 -5.66 26.32
CA LYS A 246 4.84 -5.62 25.85
C LYS A 246 4.80 -5.61 24.32
N CYS A 247 3.77 -6.22 23.73
CA CYS A 247 3.50 -6.08 22.31
C CYS A 247 2.94 -4.68 22.01
N GLY A 248 3.46 -4.05 20.97
CA GLY A 248 3.09 -2.71 20.52
C GLY A 248 2.64 -2.69 19.07
N LEU A 249 2.18 -1.54 18.60
CA LEU A 249 1.88 -1.32 17.18
C LEU A 249 3.03 -0.59 16.49
N PHE A 250 3.33 -1.04 15.28
CA PHE A 250 4.00 -0.21 14.29
C PHE A 250 2.95 0.68 13.61
N ARG A 251 3.16 2.00 13.68
CA ARG A 251 2.20 2.99 13.16
C ARG A 251 2.37 3.15 11.65
N GLY A 252 1.27 3.12 10.91
CA GLY A 252 1.29 3.27 9.45
C GLY A 252 1.93 4.57 8.97
N GLU A 253 1.84 5.65 9.76
CA GLU A 253 2.48 6.94 9.48
C GLU A 253 4.01 6.84 9.37
N ASP A 254 4.64 5.97 10.16
CA ASP A 254 6.10 5.75 10.10
C ASP A 254 6.49 4.99 8.80
N MET A 255 5.59 4.15 8.30
CA MET A 255 5.78 3.39 7.06
C MET A 255 5.64 4.27 5.81
N GLY A 256 4.60 5.11 5.76
CA GLY A 256 4.32 6.01 4.63
C GLY A 256 5.49 6.97 4.35
N ASN A 257 6.17 7.42 5.39
CA ASN A 257 7.39 8.23 5.27
C ASN A 257 8.54 7.46 4.60
N THR A 258 8.75 6.19 4.95
CA THR A 258 9.82 5.37 4.37
C THR A 258 9.58 5.09 2.89
N PHE A 259 8.34 4.76 2.48
CA PHE A 259 8.02 4.48 1.08
C PHE A 259 7.99 5.74 0.20
N SER A 260 7.49 6.86 0.71
CA SER A 260 7.52 8.14 -0.02
C SER A 260 8.95 8.63 -0.28
N LEU A 261 9.86 8.34 0.65
CA LEU A 261 11.29 8.60 0.52
C LEU A 261 12.00 7.74 -0.54
N LEU A 262 11.42 6.61 -0.95
CA LEU A 262 11.98 5.73 -1.98
C LEU A 262 11.72 6.25 -3.42
N ARG A 263 10.77 7.17 -3.61
CA ARG A 263 10.47 7.80 -4.92
C ARG A 263 10.29 9.33 -4.81
N PRO A 264 11.35 10.07 -4.43
CA PRO A 264 11.28 11.50 -4.13
C PRO A 264 10.87 12.38 -5.33
N ASN A 265 11.32 12.04 -6.54
CA ASN A 265 11.08 12.87 -7.73
C ASN A 265 9.65 12.75 -8.26
N GLU A 266 9.07 11.54 -8.21
CA GLU A 266 7.72 11.27 -8.71
C GLU A 266 6.64 11.73 -7.72
N LEU A 267 6.91 11.62 -6.42
CA LEU A 267 5.90 11.84 -5.38
C LEU A 267 6.06 13.18 -4.64
N TRP A 268 7.27 13.74 -4.54
CA TRP A 268 7.53 14.91 -3.67
C TRP A 268 7.84 16.20 -4.45
N TRP A 269 8.83 16.19 -5.34
CA TRP A 269 9.35 17.45 -5.91
C TRP A 269 8.50 18.04 -7.04
N ASN A 270 8.05 17.22 -8.00
CA ASN A 270 7.17 17.72 -9.08
C ASN A 270 5.87 18.30 -8.53
N TYR A 271 5.35 17.67 -7.47
CA TYR A 271 4.13 18.10 -6.80
C TYR A 271 4.26 19.49 -6.15
N ASN A 272 5.34 19.70 -5.39
CA ASN A 272 5.56 20.97 -4.70
C ASN A 272 5.69 22.14 -5.69
N VAL A 273 6.30 21.90 -6.85
CA VAL A 273 6.41 22.89 -7.91
C VAL A 273 5.03 23.25 -8.47
N ASP A 274 4.21 22.27 -8.82
CA ASP A 274 2.91 22.54 -9.43
C ASP A 274 1.91 23.14 -8.42
N LYS A 275 1.88 22.64 -7.17
CA LYS A 275 0.97 23.13 -6.14
C LYS A 275 1.35 24.50 -5.59
N TYR A 276 2.62 24.67 -5.18
CA TYR A 276 3.04 25.88 -4.46
C TYR A 276 3.62 26.96 -5.37
N LEU A 277 4.35 26.60 -6.44
CA LEU A 277 4.93 27.61 -7.34
C LEU A 277 3.97 28.00 -8.47
N LYS A 278 3.22 27.05 -9.03
CA LYS A 278 2.27 27.32 -10.13
C LYS A 278 0.83 27.54 -9.67
N GLY A 279 0.54 27.35 -8.38
CA GLY A 279 -0.80 27.53 -7.79
C GLY A 279 -1.85 26.59 -8.35
N GLN A 280 -1.45 25.49 -8.96
CA GLN A 280 -2.38 24.56 -9.57
C GLN A 280 -2.99 23.68 -8.47
N LYS A 281 -4.29 23.39 -8.58
CA LYS A 281 -4.86 22.29 -7.81
C LYS A 281 -4.17 21.03 -8.34
N PRO A 282 -3.47 20.27 -7.48
CA PRO A 282 -2.84 19.05 -7.92
C PRO A 282 -3.90 18.09 -8.45
N PRO A 283 -3.59 17.29 -9.50
CA PRO A 283 -4.51 16.27 -9.95
C PRO A 283 -4.85 15.36 -8.78
N ALA A 284 -6.15 15.13 -8.57
CA ALA A 284 -6.63 14.18 -7.59
C ALA A 284 -6.21 12.78 -8.07
N LEU A 285 -5.08 12.30 -7.56
CA LEU A 285 -4.56 10.98 -7.88
C LEU A 285 -5.04 10.01 -6.80
N ASP A 286 -5.92 9.11 -7.21
CA ASP A 286 -6.43 8.00 -6.41
C ASP A 286 -5.31 7.16 -5.77
N LEU A 287 -4.21 6.95 -6.49
CA LEU A 287 -3.00 6.29 -5.99
C LEU A 287 -2.37 7.01 -4.80
N LEU A 288 -2.34 8.34 -4.82
CA LEU A 288 -1.78 9.14 -3.72
C LEU A 288 -2.72 9.14 -2.50
N PHE A 289 -4.03 9.17 -2.74
CA PHE A 289 -5.02 8.99 -1.68
C PHE A 289 -4.83 7.63 -0.98
N TRP A 290 -4.73 6.55 -1.77
CA TRP A 290 -4.41 5.21 -1.25
C TRP A 290 -3.09 5.15 -0.48
N ASN A 291 -2.04 5.80 -1.00
CA ASN A 291 -0.72 5.79 -0.36
C ASN A 291 -0.74 6.46 1.02
N ASN A 292 -1.55 7.51 1.18
CA ASN A 292 -1.69 8.24 2.44
C ASN A 292 -2.65 7.57 3.44
N ASP A 293 -3.47 6.62 2.99
CA ASP A 293 -4.41 5.88 3.82
C ASP A 293 -3.76 4.64 4.45
N SER A 294 -2.76 4.91 5.30
CA SER A 294 -1.90 3.90 5.94
C SER A 294 -2.60 3.01 6.97
N THR A 295 -2.08 1.80 7.19
CA THR A 295 -2.55 0.87 8.23
C THR A 295 -1.46 0.56 9.25
N ASN A 296 -1.88 0.26 10.49
CA ASN A 296 -0.97 -0.18 11.55
C ASN A 296 -0.68 -1.67 11.42
N LEU A 297 0.48 -2.09 11.92
CA LEU A 297 0.87 -3.49 12.01
C LEU A 297 1.15 -3.89 13.47
N PRO A 298 0.72 -5.08 13.92
CA PRO A 298 1.16 -5.68 15.17
C PRO A 298 2.68 -5.82 15.19
N GLY A 299 3.30 -5.57 16.35
CA GLY A 299 4.75 -5.63 16.50
C GLY A 299 5.34 -6.99 16.11
N PRO A 300 4.79 -8.13 16.59
CA PRO A 300 5.26 -9.46 16.18
C PRO A 300 5.05 -9.80 14.70
N LEU A 301 4.20 -9.04 13.99
CA LEU A 301 4.04 -9.17 12.54
C LEU A 301 5.07 -8.33 11.77
N TYR A 302 5.48 -7.20 12.34
CA TYR A 302 6.43 -6.27 11.73
C TYR A 302 7.89 -6.63 11.98
N CYS A 303 8.20 -7.16 13.17
CA CYS A 303 9.56 -7.46 13.61
C CYS A 303 10.06 -8.80 13.07
#